data_AF-A0A5C6AW88-F1
#
_entry.id   AF-A0A5C6AW88-F1
#
_cell.length_a   1.000
_cell.length_b   1.000
_cell.length_c   1.000
_cell.angle_alpha   90.00
_cell.angle_beta   90.00
_cell.angle_gamma   90.00
#
_symmetry.space_group_name_H-M   'P 1'
#
loop_
_entity.id
_entity.type
_entity.pdbx_description
1 polymer ?
#
loop_
_entity_poly.entity_id
_entity_poly.type
_entity_poly.pdbx_seq_one_letter_code
_entity_poly.pdbx_strand_id
1 'polypeptide(L)'
;MPNPEKKRSSYPPTLLLMSLAAIVLTVTFVWWISRQRVELSKHRYDVVIALYRVCNQRSVSGLQEVEAALAENVSDATGPSAADHAAAEHAIQGIITLAKSGDWRQATIDCRELLDDQVRR
;
A
#
# COMPACT_ATOMS: atom_id res chain seq x y z
N MET A 1 -35.53 24.94 -34.95
CA MET A 1 -34.37 24.63 -34.11
C MET A 1 -34.72 23.47 -33.19
N PRO A 2 -34.22 22.23 -33.39
CA PRO A 2 -34.44 21.14 -32.45
C PRO A 2 -33.29 21.03 -31.42
N ASN A 3 -33.70 20.78 -30.17
CA ASN A 3 -32.91 20.70 -28.95
C ASN A 3 -32.24 19.30 -28.83
N PRO A 4 -30.94 19.16 -28.51
CA PRO A 4 -30.32 17.84 -28.35
C PRO A 4 -30.69 17.20 -27.00
N GLU A 5 -31.55 16.20 -27.04
CA GLU A 5 -31.85 15.35 -25.88
C GLU A 5 -30.60 14.60 -25.41
N LYS A 6 -30.24 14.79 -24.14
CA LYS A 6 -29.17 14.06 -23.44
C LYS A 6 -29.48 12.56 -23.40
N LYS A 7 -28.71 11.75 -24.14
CA LYS A 7 -28.65 10.30 -23.96
C LYS A 7 -28.11 9.97 -22.56
N ARG A 8 -29.00 9.63 -21.62
CA ARG A 8 -28.62 9.02 -20.33
C ARG A 8 -28.21 7.57 -20.60
N SER A 9 -26.91 7.30 -20.53
CA SER A 9 -26.37 5.94 -20.56
C SER A 9 -26.92 5.15 -19.38
N SER A 10 -27.93 4.30 -19.63
CA SER A 10 -28.48 3.38 -18.65
C SER A 10 -27.70 2.08 -18.73
N TYR A 11 -26.68 1.94 -17.88
CA TYR A 11 -26.06 0.65 -17.66
C TYR A 11 -27.07 -0.24 -16.91
N PRO A 12 -27.31 -1.49 -17.34
CA PRO A 12 -28.23 -2.38 -16.66
C PRO A 12 -27.73 -2.64 -15.23
N PRO A 13 -28.62 -2.67 -14.22
CA PRO A 13 -28.25 -2.73 -12.80
C PRO A 13 -27.43 -3.98 -12.45
N THR A 14 -27.52 -5.05 -13.24
CA THR A 14 -26.76 -6.29 -13.08
C THR A 14 -25.27 -6.12 -13.40
N LEU A 15 -24.91 -5.27 -14.37
CA LEU A 15 -23.50 -4.99 -14.69
C LEU A 15 -22.83 -4.13 -13.61
N LEU A 16 -23.58 -3.24 -12.96
CA LEU A 16 -23.09 -2.45 -11.82
C LEU A 16 -22.86 -3.31 -10.57
N LEU A 17 -23.71 -4.31 -10.32
CA LEU A 17 -23.53 -5.23 -9.19
C LEU A 17 -22.33 -6.17 -9.38
N MET A 18 -22.13 -6.68 -10.59
CA MET A 18 -21.00 -7.54 -10.92
C MET A 18 -19.65 -6.81 -10.82
N SER A 19 -19.58 -5.55 -11.27
CA SER A 19 -18.36 -4.75 -11.15
C SER A 19 -18.04 -4.42 -9.69
N LEU A 20 -19.05 -4.14 -8.87
CA LEU A 20 -18.84 -3.87 -7.44
C LEU A 20 -18.33 -5.11 -6.69
N ALA A 21 -18.90 -6.28 -6.97
CA ALA A 21 -18.45 -7.55 -6.36
C ALA A 21 -17.01 -7.90 -6.76
N ALA A 22 -16.64 -7.66 -8.02
CA ALA A 22 -15.28 -7.87 -8.50
C ALA A 22 -14.28 -6.94 -7.79
N ILE A 23 -14.63 -5.67 -7.56
CA ILE A 23 -13.80 -4.71 -6.83
C ILE A 23 -13.62 -5.12 -5.37
N VAL A 24 -14.70 -5.55 -4.70
CA VAL A 24 -14.60 -6.03 -3.30
C VAL A 24 -13.72 -7.26 -3.21
N LEU A 25 -13.88 -8.21 -4.12
CA LEU A 25 -13.07 -9.43 -4.17
C LEU A 25 -11.59 -9.12 -4.39
N THR A 26 -11.24 -8.25 -5.33
CA THR A 26 -9.84 -7.86 -5.56
C THR A 26 -9.26 -7.15 -4.35
N VAL A 27 -10.00 -6.23 -3.71
CA VAL A 27 -9.56 -5.56 -2.47
C VAL A 27 -9.33 -6.59 -1.36
N THR A 28 -10.25 -7.53 -1.14
CA THR A 28 -10.07 -8.57 -0.11
C THR A 28 -8.95 -9.55 -0.43
N PHE A 29 -8.74 -9.87 -1.71
CA PHE A 29 -7.69 -10.79 -2.15
C PHE A 29 -6.30 -10.15 -2.03
N VAL A 30 -6.18 -8.87 -2.40
CA VAL A 30 -4.98 -8.06 -2.15
C VAL A 30 -4.74 -7.92 -0.65
N TRP A 31 -5.79 -7.67 0.15
CA TRP A 31 -5.70 -7.61 1.60
C TRP A 31 -5.25 -8.94 2.22
N TRP A 32 -5.74 -10.08 1.71
CA TRP A 32 -5.31 -11.41 2.14
C TRP A 32 -3.84 -11.66 1.80
N ILE A 33 -3.44 -11.45 0.54
CA ILE A 33 -2.05 -11.69 0.11
C ILE A 33 -1.08 -10.76 0.86
N SER A 34 -1.48 -9.52 1.13
CA SER A 34 -0.69 -8.57 1.89
C SER A 34 -0.47 -8.98 3.36
N ARG A 35 -1.17 -10.01 3.86
CA ARG A 35 -1.07 -10.51 5.24
C ARG A 35 -0.04 -11.61 5.45
N GLN A 36 0.75 -11.95 4.43
CA GLN A 36 1.91 -12.81 4.63
C GLN A 36 2.96 -12.06 5.48
N ARG A 37 3.27 -12.59 6.66
CA ARG A 37 4.23 -11.99 7.60
C ARG A 37 5.58 -11.82 6.93
N VAL A 38 6.00 -10.58 6.73
CA VAL A 38 7.29 -10.27 6.13
C VAL A 38 8.33 -9.99 7.21
N GLU A 39 9.55 -10.48 7.03
CA GLU A 39 10.66 -10.21 7.95
C GLU A 39 11.38 -8.90 7.59
N LEU A 40 11.45 -7.96 8.53
CA LEU A 40 12.17 -6.71 8.36
C LEU A 40 13.62 -6.83 8.87
N SER A 41 14.57 -6.41 8.05
CA SER A 41 15.93 -6.13 8.56
C SER A 41 15.90 -4.91 9.48
N LYS A 42 16.89 -4.78 10.37
CA LYS A 42 17.00 -3.65 11.32
C LYS A 42 16.84 -2.28 10.63
N HIS A 43 17.47 -2.11 9.47
CA HIS A 43 17.37 -0.89 8.68
C HIS A 43 15.95 -0.65 8.14
N ARG A 44 15.31 -1.68 7.58
CA ARG A 44 13.92 -1.56 7.08
C ARG A 44 12.94 -1.30 8.22
N TYR A 45 13.18 -1.84 9.40
CA TYR A 45 12.39 -1.54 10.59
C TYR A 45 12.44 -0.04 10.95
N ASP A 46 13.62 0.58 10.90
CA ASP A 46 13.77 2.02 11.12
C ASP A 46 13.07 2.84 10.04
N VAL A 47 13.13 2.39 8.77
CA VAL A 47 12.38 3.00 7.66
C VAL A 47 10.86 2.92 7.90
N VAL A 48 10.34 1.78 8.35
CA VAL A 48 8.91 1.61 8.65
C VAL A 48 8.48 2.48 9.85
N ILE A 49 9.35 2.66 10.86
CA ILE A 49 9.09 3.61 11.95
C ILE A 49 9.03 5.05 11.44
N ALA A 50 9.97 5.45 10.58
CA ALA A 50 9.97 6.77 9.96
C ALA A 50 8.70 6.97 9.13
N LEU A 51 8.33 5.98 8.31
CA LEU A 51 7.11 5.96 7.52
C LEU A 51 5.86 6.08 8.40
N TYR A 52 5.78 5.34 9.49
CA TYR A 52 4.66 5.42 10.45
C TYR A 52 4.49 6.85 10.99
N ARG A 53 5.59 7.50 11.40
CA ARG A 53 5.55 8.89 11.88
C ARG A 53 5.09 9.85 10.80
N VAL A 54 5.61 9.70 9.59
CA VAL A 54 5.28 10.52 8.42
C VAL A 54 3.81 10.36 8.03
N CYS A 55 3.29 9.13 7.95
CA CYS A 55 1.90 8.86 7.65
C CYS A 55 0.96 9.41 8.73
N ASN A 56 1.33 9.27 10.01
CA ASN A 56 0.55 9.82 11.13
C ASN A 56 0.52 11.35 11.12
N GLN A 57 1.62 12.01 10.72
CA GLN A 57 1.73 13.47 10.58
C GLN A 57 1.20 13.98 9.23
N ARG A 58 0.89 13.08 8.28
CA ARG A 58 0.52 13.39 6.89
C ARG A 58 1.55 14.30 6.20
N SER A 59 2.84 14.06 6.48
CA SER A 59 3.93 14.89 5.97
C SER A 59 4.31 14.48 4.56
N VAL A 60 3.98 15.30 3.56
CA VAL A 60 4.33 15.03 2.16
C VAL A 60 5.84 15.07 1.93
N SER A 61 6.54 16.04 2.53
CA SER A 61 8.00 16.15 2.42
C SER A 61 8.71 14.97 3.11
N GLY A 62 8.23 14.57 4.30
CA GLY A 62 8.75 13.39 4.99
C GLY A 62 8.53 12.10 4.20
N LEU A 63 7.43 12.00 3.43
CA LEU A 63 7.16 10.83 2.60
C LEU A 63 8.17 10.71 1.44
N GLN A 64 8.56 11.85 0.86
CA GLN A 64 9.58 11.89 -0.20
C GLN A 64 10.96 11.48 0.33
N GLU A 65 11.33 11.92 1.54
CA GLU A 65 12.58 11.51 2.19
C GLU A 65 12.61 10.00 2.48
N VAL A 66 11.49 9.44 2.96
CA VAL A 66 11.36 8.00 3.20
C VAL A 66 11.42 7.20 1.90
N GLU A 67 10.78 7.68 0.83
CA GLU A 67 10.81 7.04 -0.50
C GLU A 67 12.24 7.05 -1.09
N ALA A 68 12.97 8.16 -0.93
CA ALA A 68 14.36 8.26 -1.35
C ALA A 68 15.27 7.30 -0.55
N ALA A 69 15.14 7.28 0.78
CA ALA A 69 15.89 6.38 1.64
C ALA A 69 15.60 4.91 1.31
N LEU A 70 14.38 4.57 0.91
CA LEU A 70 14.04 3.22 0.49
C LEU A 70 14.73 2.84 -0.84
N ALA A 71 14.69 3.74 -1.83
CA ALA A 71 15.29 3.53 -3.15
C ALA A 71 16.82 3.35 -3.11
N GLU A 72 17.51 4.05 -2.21
CA GLU A 72 18.97 3.95 -2.04
C GLU A 72 19.43 2.57 -1.54
N ASN A 73 18.53 1.80 -0.92
CA ASN A 73 18.87 0.56 -0.22
C ASN A 73 18.42 -0.72 -0.94
N VAL A 74 17.98 -0.62 -2.20
CA VAL A 74 17.60 -1.76 -3.04
C VAL A 74 18.80 -2.68 -3.36
N SER A 75 20.04 -2.16 -3.24
CA SER A 75 21.26 -2.86 -3.66
C SER A 75 21.81 -3.92 -2.70
N ASP A 76 21.31 -4.03 -1.46
CA ASP A 76 21.87 -4.96 -0.45
C ASP A 76 21.25 -6.38 -0.48
N ALA A 77 20.31 -6.66 -1.38
CA ALA A 77 19.60 -7.93 -1.43
C ALA A 77 20.34 -9.02 -2.25
N THR A 78 21.56 -9.40 -1.85
CA THR A 78 22.24 -10.57 -2.43
C THR A 78 22.39 -11.68 -1.40
N GLY A 79 21.47 -12.66 -1.39
CA GLY A 79 21.55 -13.80 -0.48
C GLY A 79 20.27 -14.66 -0.43
N PRO A 80 20.26 -15.75 0.36
CA PRO A 80 19.12 -16.67 0.47
C PRO A 80 17.83 -16.03 1.03
N SER A 81 17.92 -14.82 1.63
CA SER A 81 16.77 -14.00 2.07
C SER A 81 16.33 -12.96 1.03
N ALA A 82 16.78 -13.04 -0.21
CA ALA A 82 16.38 -12.08 -1.26
C ALA A 82 14.85 -12.05 -1.48
N ALA A 83 14.17 -13.18 -1.33
CA ALA A 83 12.72 -13.26 -1.44
C ALA A 83 12.00 -12.51 -0.30
N ASP A 84 12.46 -12.66 0.94
CA ASP A 84 11.89 -11.95 2.10
C ASP A 84 12.18 -10.45 2.01
N HIS A 85 13.36 -10.08 1.53
CA HIS A 85 13.72 -8.69 1.27
C HIS A 85 12.85 -8.05 0.18
N ALA A 86 12.57 -8.77 -0.91
CA ALA A 86 11.68 -8.30 -1.96
C ALA A 86 10.23 -8.16 -1.46
N ALA A 87 9.75 -9.10 -0.63
CA ALA A 87 8.45 -9.00 0.00
C ALA A 87 8.35 -7.77 0.93
N ALA A 88 9.43 -7.47 1.67
CA ALA A 88 9.47 -6.34 2.61
C ALA A 88 9.43 -5.03 1.86
N GLU A 89 10.21 -4.95 0.80
CA GLU A 89 10.25 -3.81 -0.10
C GLU A 89 8.86 -3.55 -0.71
N HIS A 90 8.21 -4.59 -1.23
CA HIS A 90 6.87 -4.50 -1.79
C HIS A 90 5.83 -4.03 -0.76
N ALA A 91 5.90 -4.54 0.47
CA ALA A 91 4.99 -4.12 1.53
C ALA A 91 5.17 -2.63 1.86
N ILE A 92 6.41 -2.16 2.02
CA ILE A 92 6.72 -0.75 2.32
C ILE A 92 6.28 0.15 1.15
N GLN A 93 6.55 -0.24 -0.10
CA GLN A 93 6.11 0.51 -1.28
C GLN A 93 4.59 0.58 -1.42
N GLY A 94 3.87 -0.49 -1.04
CA GLY A 94 2.42 -0.49 -0.98
C GLY A 94 1.88 0.58 -0.04
N ILE A 95 2.48 0.70 1.14
CA ILE A 95 2.13 1.72 2.14
C ILE A 95 2.45 3.14 1.64
N ILE A 96 3.61 3.34 1.01
CA ILE A 96 3.98 4.62 0.40
C ILE A 96 2.95 5.01 -0.68
N THR A 97 2.50 4.05 -1.49
CA THR A 97 1.50 4.30 -2.54
C THR A 97 0.16 4.72 -1.95
N LEU A 98 -0.29 4.09 -0.87
CA LEU A 98 -1.49 4.50 -0.12
C LEU A 98 -1.36 5.91 0.47
N ALA A 99 -0.19 6.23 1.01
CA ALA A 99 0.09 7.57 1.52
C ALA A 99 0.06 8.62 0.39
N LYS A 100 0.66 8.32 -0.78
CA LYS A 100 0.67 9.19 -1.97
C LYS A 100 -0.72 9.39 -2.58
N SER A 101 -1.62 8.41 -2.48
CA SER A 101 -3.01 8.55 -2.91
C SER A 101 -3.86 9.37 -1.92
N GLY A 102 -3.29 9.77 -0.79
CA GLY A 102 -3.97 10.54 0.25
C GLY A 102 -4.67 9.68 1.30
N ASP A 103 -4.58 8.34 1.21
CA ASP A 103 -5.10 7.43 2.23
C ASP A 103 -4.10 7.23 3.37
N TRP A 104 -3.80 8.34 4.05
CA TRP A 104 -2.89 8.38 5.19
C TRP A 104 -3.33 7.50 6.35
N ARG A 105 -4.65 7.31 6.50
CA ARG A 105 -5.22 6.50 7.58
C ARG A 105 -4.91 5.03 7.34
N GLN A 106 -5.20 4.52 6.15
CA GLN A 106 -4.90 3.13 5.83
C GLN A 106 -3.38 2.89 5.86
N ALA A 107 -2.58 3.79 5.30
CA ALA A 107 -1.12 3.69 5.35
C ALA A 107 -0.57 3.60 6.79
N THR A 108 -1.14 4.36 7.74
CA THR A 108 -0.74 4.31 9.15
C THR A 108 -1.12 2.98 9.81
N ILE A 109 -2.28 2.42 9.46
CA ILE A 109 -2.73 1.11 9.95
C ILE A 109 -1.79 0.02 9.45
N ASP A 110 -1.48 0.03 8.16
CA ASP A 110 -0.64 -0.97 7.52
C ASP A 110 0.81 -0.89 8.04
N CYS A 111 1.35 0.32 8.28
CA CYS A 111 2.62 0.49 8.99
C CYS A 111 2.62 -0.21 10.35
N ARG A 112 1.54 -0.04 11.12
CA ARG A 112 1.44 -0.62 12.45
C ARG A 112 1.32 -2.15 12.40
N GLU A 113 0.53 -2.68 11.47
CA GLU A 113 0.42 -4.14 11.26
C GLU A 113 1.79 -4.73 10.89
N LEU A 114 2.55 -4.07 10.01
CA LEU A 114 3.88 -4.51 9.60
C LEU A 114 4.89 -4.50 10.76
N LEU A 115 4.83 -3.50 11.66
CA LEU A 115 5.65 -3.44 12.87
C LEU A 115 5.23 -4.49 13.91
N ASP A 116 3.93 -4.65 14.14
CA ASP A 116 3.38 -5.64 15.08
C ASP A 116 3.75 -7.08 14.65
N ASP A 117 3.82 -7.35 13.34
CA ASP A 117 4.24 -8.64 12.81
C ASP A 117 5.68 -9.01 13.14
N GLN A 118 6.56 -8.02 13.37
CA GLN A 118 7.93 -8.28 13.83
C GLN A 118 7.97 -8.67 15.31
N VAL A 119 7.05 -8.14 16.11
CA VAL A 119 7.02 -8.35 17.58
C VAL A 119 6.28 -9.64 17.94
N ARG A 120 5.28 -10.06 17.16
CA ARG A 120 4.51 -11.30 17.37
C ARG A 120 5.26 -12.58 16.98
N ARG A 121 6.53 -12.47 16.61
CA ARG A 121 7.39 -13.59 16.26
C ARG A 121 8.08 -14.16 17.50
#